data_AF-A0A2V2N0S8-F1
#
_entry.id   AF-A0A2V2N0S8-F1
#
_cell.length_a   1.000
_cell.length_b   1.000
_cell.length_c   1.000
_cell.angle_alpha   90.00
_cell.angle_beta   90.00
_cell.angle_gamma   90.00
#
_symmetry.space_group_name_H-M   'P 1'
#
loop_
_entity.id
_entity.type
_entity.pdbx_description
1 polymer ?
#
loop_
_entity_poly.entity_id
_entity_poly.type
_entity_poly.pdbx_seq_one_letter_code
_entity_poly.pdbx_strand_id
1 'polypeptide(L)'
;MDTIHKSILNALSGHKKGLNIREISEVCNLNPHTTARNLDILELLGQVRKIEIGRSKKYYLINSIPALGLIDVTSDLILIINCQHRIEYINHSAKKNSESKNKRLQEYGWNH
;
A
#
# COMPACT_ATOMS: atom_id res chain seq x y z
N MET A 1 -5.64 8.02 -16.59
CA MET A 1 -4.31 7.84 -15.97
C MET A 1 -3.38 7.31 -17.05
N ASP A 2 -2.28 8.02 -17.31
CA ASP A 2 -1.29 7.73 -18.36
C ASP A 2 -0.74 6.29 -18.25
N THR A 3 -0.55 5.63 -19.40
CA THR A 3 0.00 4.27 -19.52
C THR A 3 1.38 4.16 -18.87
N ILE A 4 2.22 5.19 -18.98
CA ILE A 4 3.56 5.23 -18.39
C ILE A 4 3.48 5.26 -16.86
N HIS A 5 2.63 6.13 -16.30
CA HIS A 5 2.43 6.24 -14.85
C HIS A 5 1.96 4.91 -14.26
N LYS A 6 1.00 4.24 -14.90
CA LYS A 6 0.53 2.92 -14.46
C LYS A 6 1.65 1.89 -14.45
N SER A 7 2.49 1.87 -15.48
CA SER A 7 3.63 0.93 -15.56
C SER A 7 4.60 1.14 -14.40
N ILE A 8 4.97 2.40 -14.12
CA ILE A 8 5.90 2.75 -13.03
C ILE A 8 5.30 2.39 -11.66
N LEU A 9 4.03 2.70 -11.43
CA LEU A 9 3.36 2.36 -10.17
C LEU A 9 3.26 0.84 -9.96
N ASN A 10 3.02 0.06 -11.03
CA ASN A 10 3.02 -1.39 -10.98
C ASN A 10 4.42 -1.96 -10.71
N ALA A 11 5.46 -1.38 -11.30
CA ALA A 11 6.84 -1.78 -11.00
C ALA A 11 7.17 -1.59 -9.51
N LEU A 12 6.72 -0.48 -8.91
CA LEU A 12 6.95 -0.18 -7.50
C LEU A 12 6.11 -1.03 -6.54
N SER A 13 4.86 -1.36 -6.89
CA SER A 13 3.98 -2.16 -6.04
C SER A 13 4.49 -3.60 -5.82
N GLY A 14 5.23 -4.15 -6.80
CA GLY A 14 5.87 -5.47 -6.68
C GLY A 14 7.11 -5.52 -5.78
N HIS A 15 7.66 -4.37 -5.34
CA HIS A 15 9.00 -4.31 -4.74
C HIS A 15 9.03 -3.52 -3.42
N LYS A 16 8.85 -4.23 -2.29
CA LYS A 16 8.91 -3.64 -0.92
C LYS A 16 10.21 -2.91 -0.59
N LYS A 17 11.34 -3.28 -1.23
CA LYS A 17 12.67 -2.70 -0.99
C LYS A 17 12.89 -1.33 -1.66
N GLY A 18 11.95 -0.86 -2.46
CA GLY A 18 12.08 0.32 -3.31
C GLY A 18 13.06 0.10 -4.45
N LEU A 19 12.86 0.81 -5.55
CA LEU A 19 13.68 0.67 -6.77
C LEU A 19 14.35 2.00 -7.12
N ASN A 20 15.54 1.94 -7.69
CA ASN A 20 16.19 3.11 -8.28
C ASN A 20 15.72 3.35 -9.72
N ILE A 21 16.07 4.49 -10.31
CA ILE A 21 15.63 4.88 -11.66
C ILE A 21 16.03 3.84 -12.71
N ARG A 22 17.24 3.25 -12.63
CA ARG A 22 17.70 2.24 -13.58
C ARG A 22 16.84 0.98 -13.50
N GLU A 23 16.65 0.46 -12.29
CA GLU A 23 15.81 -0.72 -12.06
C GLU A 23 14.37 -0.49 -12.57
N ILE A 24 13.78 0.68 -12.30
CA ILE A 24 12.43 1.02 -12.78
C ILE A 24 12.39 1.12 -14.31
N SER A 25 13.41 1.73 -14.91
CA SER A 25 13.51 1.89 -16.36
C SER A 25 13.63 0.55 -17.09
N GLU A 26 14.38 -0.40 -16.51
CA GLU A 26 14.52 -1.76 -17.02
C GLU A 26 13.20 -2.53 -16.92
N VAL A 27 12.53 -2.49 -15.76
CA VAL A 27 11.25 -3.17 -15.54
C VAL A 27 10.15 -2.63 -16.45
N CYS A 28 10.12 -1.32 -16.70
CA CYS A 28 9.10 -0.70 -17.54
C CYS A 28 9.48 -0.63 -19.03
N ASN A 29 10.68 -1.07 -19.40
CA ASN A 29 11.26 -0.88 -20.74
C ASN A 29 11.21 0.59 -21.22
N LEU A 30 11.60 1.51 -20.34
CA LEU A 30 11.60 2.96 -20.57
C LEU A 30 13.02 3.52 -20.58
N ASN A 31 13.20 4.69 -21.19
CA ASN A 31 14.45 5.44 -21.04
C ASN A 31 14.59 5.96 -19.59
N PRO A 32 15.79 5.92 -18.97
CA PRO A 32 16.02 6.46 -17.63
C PRO A 32 15.63 7.93 -17.45
N HIS A 33 15.82 8.78 -18.46
CA HIS A 33 15.41 10.19 -18.41
C HIS A 33 13.89 10.35 -18.39
N THR A 34 13.20 9.58 -19.23
CA THR A 34 11.73 9.53 -19.24
C THR A 34 11.21 9.01 -17.90
N THR A 35 11.86 7.98 -17.35
CA THR A 35 11.52 7.41 -16.04
C THR A 35 11.69 8.44 -14.93
N ALA A 36 12.82 9.15 -14.88
CA ALA A 36 13.08 10.20 -13.90
C ALA A 36 12.02 11.30 -13.96
N ARG A 37 11.72 11.82 -15.16
CA ARG A 37 10.71 12.88 -15.34
C ARG A 37 9.33 12.44 -14.87
N ASN A 38 8.92 11.20 -15.16
CA ASN A 38 7.63 10.69 -14.71
C ASN A 38 7.62 10.41 -13.20
N LEU A 39 8.72 9.96 -12.62
CA LEU A 39 8.85 9.82 -11.16
C LEU A 39 8.76 11.16 -10.43
N ASP A 40 9.35 12.23 -10.97
CA ASP A 40 9.22 13.58 -10.40
C ASP A 40 7.76 14.04 -10.40
N ILE A 41 7.00 13.76 -11.47
CA ILE A 41 5.56 14.04 -11.53
C ILE A 41 4.79 13.20 -10.51
N LEU A 42 5.06 11.89 -10.43
CA LEU A 42 4.39 11.01 -9.47
C LEU A 42 4.71 11.36 -8.01
N GLU A 43 5.93 11.85 -7.74
CA GLU A 43 6.36 12.33 -6.44
C GLU A 43 5.62 13.62 -6.07
N LEU A 44 5.53 14.56 -7.02
CA LEU A 44 4.73 15.78 -6.88
C LEU A 44 3.25 15.48 -6.59
N LEU A 45 2.69 14.46 -7.25
CA LEU A 45 1.33 13.98 -7.03
C LEU A 45 1.14 13.19 -5.73
N GLY A 46 2.20 12.96 -4.94
CA GLY A 46 2.14 12.21 -3.69
C GLY A 46 1.87 10.72 -3.86
N GLN A 47 2.11 10.16 -5.06
CA GLN A 47 1.90 8.74 -5.34
C GLN A 47 3.14 7.89 -5.07
N VAL A 48 4.33 8.51 -5.17
CA VAL A 48 5.60 7.87 -4.84
C VAL A 48 6.42 8.73 -3.90
N ARG A 49 7.24 8.10 -3.07
CA ARG A 49 8.20 8.76 -2.19
C ARG A 49 9.61 8.44 -2.64
N LYS A 50 10.44 9.46 -2.76
CA LYS A 50 11.89 9.33 -2.95
C LYS A 50 12.61 9.32 -1.60
N ILE A 51 13.47 8.34 -1.39
CA ILE A 51 14.30 8.20 -0.19
C ILE A 51 15.74 7.98 -0.62
N GLU A 52 16.68 8.71 -0.02
CA GLU A 52 18.11 8.43 -0.18
C GLU A 52 18.54 7.34 0.78
N ILE A 53 19.07 6.23 0.24
CA ILE A 53 19.62 5.13 1.01
C ILE A 53 21.08 4.96 0.61
N GLY A 54 21.98 5.41 1.48
CA GLY A 54 23.41 5.49 1.19
C GLY A 54 23.68 6.40 0.00
N ARG A 55 24.25 5.86 -1.08
CA ARG A 55 24.57 6.60 -2.31
C ARG A 55 23.50 6.49 -3.41
N SER A 56 22.37 5.84 -3.14
CA SER A 56 21.34 5.58 -4.14
C SER A 56 19.99 6.20 -3.76
N LYS A 57 19.32 6.80 -4.74
CA LYS A 57 17.94 7.27 -4.62
C LYS A 57 17.01 6.10 -4.92
N LYS A 58 16.14 5.78 -3.97
CA LYS A 58 15.11 4.76 -4.11
C LYS A 58 13.73 5.37 -4.07
N TYR A 59 12.84 4.82 -4.90
CA TYR A 59 11.45 5.22 -4.99
C TYR A 59 10.58 4.12 -4.42
N TYR A 60 9.55 4.54 -3.70
CA TYR A 60 8.58 3.69 -3.03
C TYR A 60 7.17 4.16 -3.38
N LEU A 61 6.23 3.22 -3.51
CA LEU A 61 4.82 3.57 -3.57
C LEU A 61 4.40 4.19 -2.22
N ILE A 62 3.64 5.28 -2.25
CA ILE A 62 3.03 5.84 -1.04
C ILE A 62 1.77 5.02 -0.73
N ASN A 63 1.82 4.22 0.33
CA ASN A 63 0.64 3.66 0.98
C ASN A 63 0.41 4.48 2.25
N SER A 64 -0.37 5.55 2.17
CA SER A 64 -0.75 6.32 3.35
C SER A 64 -1.85 5.58 4.13
N ILE A 65 -1.47 4.82 5.15
CA ILE A 65 -2.38 4.49 6.26
C ILE A 65 -2.18 5.60 7.31
N PRO A 66 -3.22 6.38 7.66
CA PRO A 66 -3.13 7.34 8.75
C PRO A 66 -2.62 6.65 10.01
N ALA A 67 -1.79 7.34 10.80
CA ALA A 67 -1.18 6.80 12.00
C ALA A 67 -2.20 5.99 12.82
N LEU A 68 -1.94 4.69 12.94
CA LEU A 68 -2.82 3.62 13.43
C LEU A 68 -3.58 3.96 14.73
N GLY A 69 -3.07 4.90 15.53
CA GLY A 69 -3.69 5.35 16.78
C GLY A 69 -5.04 6.07 16.63
N LEU A 70 -5.31 6.85 15.56
CA LEU A 70 -6.59 7.57 15.45
C LEU A 70 -7.74 6.64 15.05
N ILE A 71 -7.45 5.64 14.23
CA ILE A 71 -8.43 4.70 13.68
C ILE A 71 -8.85 3.68 14.75
N ASP A 72 -7.97 3.34 15.69
CA ASP A 72 -8.29 2.47 16.83
C ASP A 72 -9.10 3.17 17.93
N VAL A 73 -9.27 4.49 17.89
CA VAL A 73 -10.13 5.24 18.85
C VAL A 73 -11.61 5.12 18.50
N THR A 74 -11.96 4.92 17.23
CA THR A 74 -13.37 4.79 16.83
C THR A 74 -13.95 3.43 17.20
N SER A 75 -15.24 3.43 17.56
CA SER A 75 -16.03 2.22 17.82
C SER A 75 -16.58 1.59 16.54
N ASP A 76 -16.61 2.32 15.42
CA ASP A 76 -17.10 1.83 14.14
C ASP A 76 -16.13 0.84 13.49
N LEU A 77 -16.65 -0.07 12.66
CA LEU A 77 -15.84 -0.98 11.85
C LEU A 77 -15.09 -0.17 10.79
N ILE A 78 -13.76 -0.14 10.89
CA ILE A 78 -12.91 0.44 9.86
C ILE A 78 -12.03 -0.65 9.24
N LEU A 79 -12.14 -0.76 7.92
CA LEU A 79 -11.39 -1.67 7.09
C LEU A 79 -10.66 -0.88 6.00
N ILE A 80 -9.34 -1.01 5.94
CA ILE A 80 -8.56 -0.45 4.84
C ILE A 80 -8.20 -1.61 3.92
N ILE A 81 -8.58 -1.46 2.65
CA ILE A 81 -8.39 -2.45 1.60
C ILE A 81 -7.53 -1.83 0.52
N ASN A 82 -6.54 -2.57 0.01
CA ASN A 82 -5.78 -2.10 -1.14
C ASN A 82 -6.48 -2.37 -2.47
N CYS A 83 -5.86 -1.88 -3.54
CA CYS A 83 -6.32 -2.07 -4.92
C CYS A 83 -6.40 -3.54 -5.37
N GLN A 84 -5.86 -4.49 -4.61
CA GLN A 84 -5.93 -5.94 -4.88
C GLN A 84 -7.01 -6.63 -4.03
N HIS A 85 -7.91 -5.86 -3.40
CA HIS A 85 -8.95 -6.35 -2.50
C HIS A 85 -8.41 -7.10 -1.27
N ARG A 86 -7.15 -6.84 -0.88
CA ARG A 86 -6.57 -7.40 0.35
C ARG A 86 -6.75 -6.41 1.49
N ILE A 87 -7.11 -6.94 2.65
CA ILE A 87 -7.20 -6.17 3.89
C ILE A 87 -5.78 -5.77 4.30
N GLU A 88 -5.49 -4.47 4.29
CA GLU A 88 -4.22 -3.93 4.79
C GLU A 88 -4.30 -3.56 6.27
N TYR A 89 -5.50 -3.23 6.76
CA TYR A 89 -5.72 -2.92 8.17
C TYR A 89 -7.18 -3.12 8.59
N ILE A 90 -7.35 -3.52 9.85
CA ILE A 90 -8.62 -3.65 10.56
C ILE A 90 -8.43 -3.10 11.98
N ASN A 91 -9.33 -2.23 12.41
CA ASN A 91 -9.25 -1.61 13.73
C ASN A 91 -9.58 -2.60 14.87
N HIS A 92 -9.16 -2.26 16.09
CA HIS A 92 -9.33 -3.09 17.28
C HIS A 92 -10.81 -3.38 17.58
N SER A 93 -11.68 -2.38 17.43
CA SER A 93 -13.13 -2.50 17.61
C SER A 93 -13.72 -3.61 16.73
N ALA A 94 -13.26 -3.72 15.48
CA ALA A 94 -13.68 -4.75 14.56
C ALA A 94 -13.15 -6.15 14.93
N LYS A 95 -11.88 -6.27 15.36
CA LYS A 95 -11.32 -7.53 15.84
C LYS A 95 -12.13 -8.08 17.02
N LYS A 96 -12.41 -7.24 18.03
CA LYS A 96 -13.16 -7.61 19.24
C LYS A 96 -14.58 -8.10 18.92
N ASN A 97 -15.26 -7.47 17.96
CA ASN A 97 -16.59 -7.89 17.53
C ASN A 97 -16.57 -9.21 16.75
N SER A 98 -15.50 -9.50 16.00
CA SER A 98 -15.35 -10.77 15.29
C SER A 98 -15.09 -11.96 16.24
N GLU A 99 -14.27 -11.77 17.28
CA GLU A 99 -13.99 -12.78 18.31
C GLU A 99 -15.23 -13.08 19.16
N SER A 100 -16.00 -12.03 19.49
CA SER A 100 -17.25 -12.16 20.25
C SER A 100 -18.34 -12.91 19.46
N LYS A 101 -18.37 -12.78 18.12
CA LYS A 101 -19.25 -13.59 17.27
C LYS A 101 -18.78 -15.05 17.20
N ASN A 102 -17.48 -15.30 17.06
CA ASN A 102 -16.97 -16.68 16.98
C ASN A 102 -17.21 -17.46 18.29
N LYS A 103 -17.06 -16.80 19.44
CA LYS A 103 -17.36 -17.40 20.75
C LYS A 103 -18.86 -17.67 20.96
N ARG A 104 -19.74 -16.73 20.56
CA ARG A 104 -21.19 -16.95 20.60
C ARG A 104 -21.64 -18.05 19.65
N LEU A 105 -21.04 -18.18 18.46
CA LEU A 105 -21.37 -19.24 17.51
C LEU A 105 -20.96 -20.63 18.02
N GLN A 106 -19.89 -20.74 18.80
CA GLN A 106 -19.51 -21.99 19.48
C GLN A 106 -20.39 -22.29 20.70
N GLU A 107 -20.87 -21.27 21.42
CA GLU A 107 -21.83 -21.44 22.54
C GLU A 107 -23.24 -21.85 22.07
N TYR A 108 -23.61 -21.59 20.81
CA TYR A 108 -24.91 -21.98 20.25
C TYR A 108 -24.93 -23.32 19.51
N GLY A 109 -23.86 -24.13 19.54
CA GLY A 109 -23.92 -25.54 19.16
C GLY A 109 -24.48 -25.81 17.76
N TRP A 110 -24.01 -25.12 16.72
CA TRP A 110 -24.23 -25.56 15.34
C TRP A 110 -23.05 -26.42 14.88
N ASN A 111 -23.11 -27.70 15.25
CA ASN A 111 -22.45 -28.77 14.50
C ASN A 111 -23.31 -29.06 13.27
N HIS A 112 -22.86 -28.71 12.08
CA HIS A 112 -23.12 -29.46 10.85
C HIS A 112 -21.85 -29.40 9.99
#